data_AF-A0A7L5YJB8-F1
#
_entry.id   AF-A0A7L5YJB8-F1
#
_cell.length_a   1.000
_cell.length_b   1.000
_cell.length_c   1.000
_cell.angle_alpha   90.00
_cell.angle_beta   90.00
_cell.angle_gamma   90.00
#
_symmetry.space_group_name_H-M   'P 1'
#
loop_
_entity.id
_entity.type
_entity.pdbx_description
1 polymer ?
#
loop_
_entity_poly.entity_id
_entity_poly.type
_entity_poly.pdbx_seq_one_letter_code
_entity_poly.pdbx_strand_id
1 'polypeptide(L)'
;MNDSPDAVRLAPLALILRGALLGVVVSTALAGAYAVVAPIGVSVWLVSTNSGNGRVFDALIGAGVLGICAGPFALVLGILPAMLLGAVSGLVVGLLAAPFHKTLTGGGGAVIGLLVALVVVIGGNLLLGPGMIEPNRPEPGRYFPYLFWIAGPSLLVLVGLPIVGWLLPRICGAGSGGHTREESSHGRGKRYHPGRPATSLPKLRRNRAGQVL
;
A
#
# COMPACT_ATOMS: atom_id res chain seq x y z
N MET A 1 -38.87 3.97 -7.56
CA MET A 1 -37.44 4.14 -7.27
C MET A 1 -36.81 4.76 -8.50
N ASN A 2 -36.66 6.09 -8.51
CA ASN A 2 -35.94 6.79 -9.56
C ASN A 2 -34.48 6.83 -9.14
N ASP A 3 -33.66 5.95 -9.71
CA ASP A 3 -32.21 6.13 -9.66
C ASP A 3 -31.89 7.42 -10.42
N SER A 4 -31.47 8.46 -9.69
CA SER A 4 -31.11 9.73 -10.31
C SER A 4 -29.98 9.48 -11.32
N PRO A 5 -30.12 9.86 -12.60
CA PRO A 5 -29.11 9.60 -13.65
C PRO A 5 -27.72 10.17 -13.31
N ASP A 6 -27.65 11.11 -12.37
CA ASP A 6 -26.41 11.69 -11.86
C ASP A 6 -25.59 10.70 -11.01
N ALA A 7 -26.24 9.76 -10.32
CA ALA A 7 -25.55 8.79 -9.47
C ALA A 7 -24.67 7.82 -10.28
N VAL A 8 -25.08 7.49 -11.50
CA VAL A 8 -24.35 6.58 -12.40
C VAL A 8 -23.05 7.21 -12.92
N ARG A 9 -23.02 8.54 -13.08
CA ARG A 9 -21.84 9.27 -13.60
C ARG A 9 -20.79 9.59 -12.53
N LEU A 10 -21.19 9.69 -11.26
CA LEU A 10 -20.30 10.07 -10.16
C LEU A 10 -19.45 8.91 -9.62
N ALA A 11 -19.92 7.66 -9.76
CA ALA A 11 -19.22 6.47 -9.29
C ALA A 11 -17.78 6.28 -9.85
N PRO A 12 -17.53 6.39 -11.17
CA PRO A 12 -16.18 6.23 -11.72
C PRO A 12 -15.24 7.37 -11.30
N LEU A 13 -15.75 8.61 -11.24
CA LEU A 13 -14.94 9.79 -10.86
C LEU A 13 -14.49 9.69 -9.40
N ALA A 14 -15.39 9.26 -8.50
CA ALA A 14 -15.05 9.02 -7.10
C ALA A 14 -13.95 7.96 -6.94
N LEU A 15 -13.96 6.91 -7.77
CA LEU A 15 -12.94 5.85 -7.71
C LEU A 15 -11.57 6.33 -8.20
N ILE A 16 -11.54 7.17 -9.24
CA ILE A 16 -10.31 7.81 -9.74
C ILE A 16 -9.71 8.76 -8.70
N LEU A 17 -10.54 9.62 -8.10
CA LEU A 17 -10.08 10.56 -7.06
C LEU A 17 -9.54 9.83 -5.83
N ARG A 18 -10.18 8.73 -5.42
CA ARG A 18 -9.69 7.87 -4.34
C ARG A 18 -8.34 7.23 -4.68
N GLY A 19 -8.16 6.80 -5.92
CA GLY A 19 -6.87 6.28 -6.40
C GLY A 19 -5.77 7.32 -6.28
N ALA A 20 -6.03 8.56 -6.70
CA ALA A 20 -5.08 9.66 -6.58
C ALA A 20 -4.73 9.98 -5.11
N LEU A 21 -5.73 10.09 -4.23
CA LEU A 21 -5.52 10.36 -2.80
C LEU A 21 -4.72 9.24 -2.11
N LEU A 22 -5.07 7.98 -2.36
CA LEU A 22 -4.30 6.84 -1.85
C LEU A 22 -2.87 6.84 -2.38
N GLY A 23 -2.70 7.16 -3.67
CA GLY A 23 -1.39 7.33 -4.29
C GLY A 23 -0.52 8.36 -3.57
N VAL A 24 -1.09 9.54 -3.23
CA VAL A 24 -0.40 10.57 -2.44
C VAL A 24 -0.01 10.04 -1.07
N VAL A 25 -0.96 9.46 -0.32
CA VAL A 25 -0.71 9.00 1.05
C VAL A 25 0.38 7.92 1.08
N VAL A 26 0.25 6.90 0.24
CA VAL A 26 1.21 5.79 0.17
C VAL A 26 2.58 6.28 -0.25
N SER A 27 2.66 7.13 -1.29
CA SER A 27 3.94 7.62 -1.79
C SER A 27 4.62 8.58 -0.80
N THR A 28 3.85 9.39 -0.07
CA THR A 28 4.37 10.23 1.01
C THR A 28 4.96 9.38 2.13
N ALA A 29 4.24 8.35 2.56
CA ALA A 29 4.70 7.45 3.62
C ALA A 29 5.98 6.71 3.22
N LEU A 30 6.04 6.18 2.01
CA LEU A 30 7.22 5.48 1.49
C LEU A 30 8.41 6.42 1.26
N ALA A 31 8.18 7.61 0.69
CA ALA A 31 9.21 8.62 0.51
C ALA A 31 9.75 9.13 1.86
N GLY A 32 8.87 9.31 2.85
CA GLY A 32 9.27 9.66 4.22
C GLY A 32 10.12 8.57 4.86
N ALA A 33 9.71 7.30 4.75
CA ALA A 33 10.51 6.17 5.24
C ALA A 33 11.88 6.10 4.55
N TYR A 34 11.91 6.29 3.23
CA TYR A 34 13.17 6.33 2.48
C TYR A 34 14.04 7.51 2.88
N ALA A 35 13.48 8.71 3.06
CA ALA A 35 14.20 9.90 3.48
C ALA A 35 14.86 9.77 4.87
N VAL A 36 14.32 8.91 5.74
CA VAL A 36 14.95 8.58 7.03
C VAL A 36 16.09 7.59 6.87
N VAL A 37 15.92 6.57 6.03
CA VAL A 37 16.93 5.50 5.84
C VAL A 37 18.09 5.97 4.95
N ALA A 38 17.82 6.84 3.98
CA ALA A 38 18.76 7.31 2.99
C ALA A 38 20.02 7.97 3.60
N PRO A 39 19.91 8.98 4.48
CA PRO A 39 21.07 9.59 5.13
C PRO A 39 21.91 8.60 5.93
N ILE A 40 21.27 7.62 6.59
CA ILE A 40 21.97 6.58 7.37
C ILE A 40 22.79 5.71 6.42
N GLY A 41 22.20 5.25 5.32
CA GLY A 41 22.91 4.44 4.31
C GLY A 41 24.10 5.17 3.72
N VAL A 42 23.94 6.45 3.35
CA VAL A 42 25.03 7.29 2.82
C VAL A 42 26.13 7.49 3.86
N SER A 43 25.77 7.73 5.12
CA SER A 43 26.72 7.93 6.23
C SER A 43 27.57 6.69 6.48
N VAL A 44 26.94 5.51 6.55
CA VAL A 44 27.63 4.23 6.71
C VAL A 44 28.59 3.97 5.54
N TRP A 45 28.13 4.25 4.31
CA TRP A 45 28.95 4.08 3.13
C TRP A 45 30.16 5.04 3.08
N LEU A 46 29.97 6.31 3.44
CA LEU A 46 31.05 7.29 3.52
C LEU A 46 32.11 6.90 4.56
N VAL A 47 31.70 6.46 5.74
CA VAL A 47 32.62 6.00 6.79
C VAL A 47 33.37 4.74 6.34
N SER A 48 32.66 3.77 5.77
CA SER A 48 33.26 2.52 5.29
C SER A 48 34.33 2.75 4.22
N THR A 49 34.05 3.62 3.25
CA THR A 49 34.97 3.93 2.14
C THR A 49 36.19 4.76 2.56
N ASN A 50 36.09 5.53 3.66
CA ASN A 50 37.19 6.37 4.14
C ASN A 50 38.01 5.74 5.29
N SER A 51 37.58 4.59 5.81
CA SER A 51 38.27 3.87 6.89
C SER A 51 39.70 3.45 6.53
N GLY A 52 39.91 3.02 5.28
CA GLY A 52 41.25 2.63 4.80
C GLY A 52 42.23 3.79 4.60
N ASN A 53 41.75 5.04 4.59
CA ASN A 53 42.56 6.23 4.26
C ASN A 53 42.90 7.10 5.48
N GLY A 54 42.58 6.65 6.70
CA GLY A 54 42.83 7.41 7.93
C GLY A 54 41.96 8.67 8.11
N ARG A 55 40.92 8.86 7.28
CA ARG A 55 40.04 10.04 7.26
C ARG A 55 38.66 9.78 7.89
N VAL A 56 38.57 8.84 8.82
CA VAL A 56 37.31 8.44 9.46
C VAL A 56 36.64 9.61 10.18
N PHE A 57 37.41 10.46 10.84
CA PHE A 57 36.89 11.61 11.58
C PHE A 57 36.27 12.66 10.65
N ASP A 58 36.95 12.99 9.54
CA ASP A 58 36.40 13.89 8.51
C ASP A 58 35.12 13.32 7.89
N ALA A 59 35.07 12.00 7.66
CA ALA A 59 33.88 11.33 7.14
C ALA A 59 32.71 11.37 8.13
N LEU A 60 32.97 11.23 9.44
CA LEU A 60 31.96 11.35 10.49
C LEU A 60 31.38 12.77 10.57
N ILE A 61 32.24 13.79 10.51
CA ILE A 61 31.81 15.20 10.47
C ILE A 61 30.97 15.45 9.22
N GLY A 62 31.45 15.00 8.06
CA GLY A 62 30.74 15.11 6.78
C GLY A 62 29.36 14.46 6.83
N ALA A 63 29.25 13.27 7.40
CA ALA A 63 27.98 12.56 7.59
C ALA A 63 27.02 13.32 8.51
N GLY A 64 27.52 13.87 9.63
CA GLY A 64 26.71 14.67 10.55
C GLY A 64 26.15 15.94 9.91
N VAL A 65 26.97 16.67 9.16
CA VAL A 65 26.54 17.87 8.42
C VAL A 65 25.53 17.50 7.32
N LEU A 66 25.76 16.40 6.60
CA LEU A 66 24.83 15.88 5.60
C LEU A 66 23.45 15.61 6.20
N GLY A 67 23.36 15.01 7.38
CA GLY A 67 22.08 14.73 8.03
C GLY A 67 21.26 15.99 8.33
N ILE A 68 21.90 17.04 8.83
CA ILE A 68 21.24 18.31 9.17
C ILE A 68 20.81 19.05 7.90
N CYS A 69 21.70 19.12 6.90
CA CYS A 69 21.43 19.84 5.68
C CYS A 69 20.46 19.10 4.75
N ALA A 70 20.43 17.76 4.76
CA ALA A 70 19.62 16.97 3.83
C ALA A 70 18.12 17.06 4.11
N GLY A 71 17.68 17.34 5.34
CA GLY A 71 16.26 17.34 5.72
C GLY A 71 15.36 18.21 4.82
N PRO A 72 15.62 19.53 4.70
CA PRO A 72 14.83 20.41 3.85
C PRO A 72 14.86 20.02 2.37
N PHE A 73 16.03 19.60 1.86
CA PHE A 73 16.17 19.16 0.48
C PHE A 73 15.45 17.84 0.20
N ALA A 74 15.45 16.90 1.15
CA ALA A 74 14.72 15.65 1.02
C ALA A 74 13.22 15.88 0.91
N LEU A 75 12.68 16.91 1.59
CA LEU A 75 11.28 17.27 1.48
C LEU A 75 10.94 17.84 0.10
N VAL A 76 11.73 18.81 -0.38
CA VAL A 76 11.45 19.52 -1.64
C VAL A 76 11.79 18.68 -2.87
N LEU A 77 12.94 18.00 -2.86
CA LEU A 77 13.45 17.25 -4.01
C LEU A 77 13.08 15.76 -3.96
N GLY A 78 12.70 15.22 -2.80
CA GLY A 78 12.33 13.82 -2.62
C GLY A 78 10.83 13.63 -2.45
N ILE A 79 10.27 14.16 -1.36
CA ILE A 79 8.88 13.89 -0.97
C ILE A 79 7.88 14.53 -1.95
N LEU A 80 8.10 15.79 -2.36
CA LEU A 80 7.16 16.49 -3.22
C LEU A 80 7.03 15.87 -4.63
N PRO A 81 8.13 15.51 -5.32
CA PRO A 81 8.04 14.74 -6.57
C PRO A 81 7.44 13.36 -6.36
N ALA A 82 7.73 12.69 -5.24
CA ALA A 82 7.12 11.39 -4.92
C ALA A 82 5.60 11.49 -4.70
N MET A 83 5.12 12.57 -4.06
CA MET A 83 3.69 12.86 -3.92
C MET A 83 3.03 13.02 -5.29
N LEU A 84 3.64 13.81 -6.18
CA LEU A 84 3.11 14.06 -7.51
C LEU A 84 3.07 12.77 -8.34
N LEU A 85 4.16 12.02 -8.34
CA LEU A 85 4.25 10.72 -9.01
C LEU A 85 3.20 9.75 -8.45
N GLY A 86 3.06 9.70 -7.13
CA GLY A 86 2.05 8.93 -6.42
C GLY A 86 0.62 9.28 -6.81
N ALA A 87 0.31 10.58 -6.89
CA ALA A 87 -1.00 11.06 -7.30
C ALA A 87 -1.33 10.63 -8.74
N VAL A 88 -0.40 10.86 -9.67
CA VAL A 88 -0.58 10.54 -11.11
C VAL A 88 -0.71 9.04 -11.30
N SER A 89 0.20 8.25 -10.73
CA SER A 89 0.17 6.79 -10.83
C SER A 89 -1.07 6.19 -10.15
N GLY A 90 -1.47 6.69 -8.98
CA GLY A 90 -2.70 6.29 -8.30
C GLY A 90 -3.97 6.64 -9.09
N LEU A 91 -3.97 7.78 -9.78
CA LEU A 91 -5.04 8.16 -10.72
C LEU A 91 -5.13 7.15 -11.86
N VAL A 92 -4.00 6.78 -12.47
CA VAL A 92 -3.94 5.76 -13.54
C VAL A 92 -4.46 4.41 -13.05
N VAL A 93 -4.06 3.97 -11.84
CA VAL A 93 -4.59 2.75 -11.22
C VAL A 93 -6.11 2.83 -11.06
N GLY A 94 -6.62 3.95 -10.54
CA GLY A 94 -8.06 4.18 -10.41
C GLY A 94 -8.80 4.17 -11.74
N LEU A 95 -8.22 4.77 -12.78
CA LEU A 95 -8.79 4.81 -14.13
C LEU A 95 -8.88 3.40 -14.74
N LEU A 96 -7.82 2.59 -14.60
CA LEU A 96 -7.78 1.22 -15.08
C LEU A 96 -8.70 0.28 -14.28
N ALA A 97 -8.91 0.59 -13.00
CA ALA A 97 -9.81 -0.15 -12.11
C ALA A 97 -11.29 0.20 -12.31
N ALA A 98 -11.61 1.42 -12.77
CA ALA A 98 -12.97 1.92 -12.98
C ALA A 98 -13.89 0.99 -13.80
N PRO A 99 -13.50 0.43 -14.96
CA PRO A 99 -14.37 -0.48 -15.71
C PRO A 99 -14.73 -1.76 -14.94
N PHE A 100 -13.89 -2.17 -13.97
CA PHE A 100 -14.07 -3.39 -13.19
C PHE A 100 -14.65 -3.15 -11.80
N HIS A 101 -15.07 -1.92 -11.46
CA HIS A 101 -15.45 -1.55 -10.09
C HIS A 101 -16.47 -2.48 -9.39
N LYS A 102 -17.33 -3.18 -10.15
CA LYS A 102 -18.32 -4.14 -9.60
C LYS A 102 -17.74 -5.52 -9.27
N THR A 103 -16.67 -5.92 -9.94
CA THR A 103 -16.06 -7.25 -9.83
C THR A 103 -14.63 -7.21 -9.29
N LEU A 104 -14.10 -6.01 -9.03
CA LEU A 104 -12.73 -5.80 -8.62
C LEU A 104 -12.49 -6.34 -7.21
N THR A 105 -11.77 -7.44 -7.13
CA THR A 105 -11.26 -7.97 -5.87
C THR A 105 -9.99 -7.21 -5.47
N GLY A 106 -9.63 -7.25 -4.18
CA GLY A 106 -8.36 -6.67 -3.71
C GLY A 106 -7.14 -7.24 -4.45
N GLY A 107 -7.15 -8.54 -4.77
CA GLY A 107 -6.11 -9.18 -5.57
C GLY A 107 -6.04 -8.65 -7.00
N GLY A 108 -7.20 -8.50 -7.67
CA GLY A 108 -7.27 -7.90 -9.01
C GLY A 108 -6.75 -6.46 -9.04
N GLY A 109 -7.13 -5.65 -8.04
CA GLY A 109 -6.61 -4.30 -7.89
C GLY A 109 -5.09 -4.25 -7.67
N ALA A 110 -4.55 -5.17 -6.87
CA ALA A 110 -3.10 -5.27 -6.64
C ALA A 110 -2.33 -5.57 -7.94
N VAL A 111 -2.86 -6.44 -8.81
CA VAL A 111 -2.26 -6.76 -10.11
C VAL A 111 -2.25 -5.53 -11.04
N ILE A 112 -3.35 -4.76 -11.08
CA ILE A 112 -3.40 -3.49 -11.83
C ILE A 112 -2.33 -2.52 -11.30
N GLY A 113 -2.24 -2.38 -9.98
CA GLY A 113 -1.20 -1.57 -9.33
C GLY A 113 0.21 -2.01 -9.71
N LEU A 114 0.48 -3.32 -9.71
CA LEU A 114 1.78 -3.89 -10.08
C LEU A 114 2.14 -3.61 -11.55
N LEU A 115 1.19 -3.74 -12.47
CA LEU A 115 1.42 -3.45 -13.88
C LEU A 115 1.81 -1.98 -14.09
N VAL A 116 1.09 -1.06 -13.46
CA VAL A 116 1.44 0.37 -13.50
C VAL A 116 2.83 0.60 -12.90
N ALA A 117 3.14 -0.07 -11.79
CA ALA A 117 4.45 0.02 -11.15
C ALA A 117 5.59 -0.43 -12.07
N LEU A 118 5.42 -1.56 -12.76
CA LEU A 118 6.41 -2.07 -13.71
C LEU A 118 6.67 -1.07 -14.83
N VAL A 119 5.63 -0.46 -15.40
CA VAL A 119 5.79 0.56 -16.45
C VAL A 119 6.58 1.78 -15.92
N VAL A 120 6.23 2.29 -14.74
CA VAL A 120 6.92 3.43 -14.13
C VAL A 120 8.38 3.10 -13.83
N VAL A 121 8.65 1.91 -13.29
CA VAL A 121 9.99 1.46 -12.90
C VAL A 121 10.86 1.21 -14.13
N ILE A 122 10.36 0.50 -15.13
CA ILE A 122 11.09 0.25 -16.38
C ILE A 122 11.38 1.58 -17.07
N GLY A 123 10.39 2.47 -17.18
CA GLY A 123 10.56 3.80 -17.75
C GLY A 123 11.64 4.62 -17.01
N GLY A 124 11.58 4.66 -15.68
CA GLY A 124 12.57 5.35 -14.86
C GLY A 124 13.98 4.78 -15.00
N ASN A 125 14.12 3.44 -15.02
CA ASN A 125 15.41 2.78 -15.17
C ASN A 125 16.01 2.99 -16.57
N LEU A 126 15.19 2.99 -17.62
CA LEU A 126 15.68 3.27 -18.98
C LEU A 126 16.13 4.73 -19.14
N LEU A 127 15.45 5.68 -18.49
CA LEU A 127 15.77 7.11 -18.58
C LEU A 127 17.00 7.49 -17.73
N LEU A 128 17.16 6.89 -16.54
CA LEU A 128 18.13 7.34 -15.54
C LEU A 128 19.23 6.32 -15.23
N GLY A 129 19.00 5.03 -15.48
CA GLY A 129 19.89 3.93 -15.08
C GLY A 129 21.29 3.99 -15.70
N PRO A 130 21.44 4.10 -17.03
CA PRO A 130 22.75 4.06 -17.69
C PRO A 130 23.72 5.16 -17.23
N GLY A 131 23.20 6.32 -16.82
CA GLY A 131 24.02 7.46 -16.38
C GLY A 131 24.58 7.33 -14.96
N MET A 132 24.08 6.38 -14.16
CA MET A 132 24.39 6.28 -12.72
C MET A 132 25.35 5.12 -12.38
N ILE A 133 25.81 4.37 -13.38
CA ILE A 133 26.79 3.29 -13.20
C ILE A 133 28.18 3.86 -13.51
N GLU A 134 29.05 3.96 -12.50
CA GLU A 134 30.40 4.53 -12.66
C GLU A 134 31.37 3.50 -13.28
N PRO A 135 31.79 3.65 -14.55
CA PRO A 135 32.64 2.65 -15.19
C PRO A 135 34.06 2.62 -14.62
N ASN A 136 34.49 3.65 -13.89
CA ASN A 136 35.89 3.80 -13.45
C ASN A 136 36.16 3.40 -11.99
N ARG A 137 35.15 2.91 -11.25
CA ARG A 137 35.33 2.44 -9.86
C ARG A 137 35.48 0.91 -9.77
N PRO A 138 36.39 0.40 -8.92
CA PRO A 138 36.43 -1.02 -8.57
C PRO A 138 35.18 -1.43 -7.76
N GLU A 139 34.71 -2.66 -7.96
CA GLU A 139 33.44 -3.17 -7.44
C GLU A 139 33.58 -3.59 -5.96
N PRO A 140 32.61 -3.35 -5.06
CA PRO A 140 31.16 -3.12 -5.27
C PRO A 140 30.68 -1.64 -5.27
N GLY A 141 31.58 -0.67 -5.10
CA GLY A 141 31.22 0.76 -5.02
C GLY A 141 30.61 1.35 -6.30
N ARG A 142 30.90 0.74 -7.46
CA ARG A 142 30.37 1.13 -8.78
C ARG A 142 28.84 1.20 -8.84
N TYR A 143 28.16 0.28 -8.15
CA TYR A 143 26.71 0.15 -8.23
C TYR A 143 25.96 0.90 -7.14
N PHE A 144 26.67 1.41 -6.12
CA PHE A 144 26.05 2.10 -4.99
C PHE A 144 25.13 3.27 -5.42
N PRO A 145 25.57 4.24 -6.24
CA PRO A 145 24.69 5.33 -6.66
C PRO A 145 23.46 4.84 -7.43
N TYR A 146 23.61 3.85 -8.31
CA TYR A 146 22.48 3.24 -9.01
C TYR A 146 21.51 2.55 -8.05
N LEU A 147 22.01 1.69 -7.16
CA LEU A 147 21.19 0.93 -6.22
C LEU A 147 20.46 1.86 -5.25
N PHE A 148 21.14 2.89 -4.78
CA PHE A 148 20.60 3.83 -3.83
C PHE A 148 19.56 4.75 -4.49
N TRP A 149 19.93 5.47 -5.55
CA TRP A 149 19.10 6.52 -6.14
C TRP A 149 18.02 6.01 -7.10
N ILE A 150 18.25 4.88 -7.77
CA ILE A 150 17.33 4.34 -8.77
C ILE A 150 16.63 3.09 -8.25
N ALA A 151 17.39 2.06 -7.86
CA ALA A 151 16.80 0.77 -7.50
C ALA A 151 15.99 0.82 -6.20
N GLY A 152 16.45 1.55 -5.19
CA GLY A 152 15.76 1.73 -3.91
C GLY A 152 14.37 2.34 -4.08
N PRO A 153 14.24 3.56 -4.65
CA PRO A 153 12.95 4.15 -4.96
C PRO A 153 12.09 3.30 -5.91
N SER A 154 12.71 2.62 -6.89
CA SER A 154 12.00 1.71 -7.78
C SER A 154 11.31 0.57 -7.02
N LEU A 155 11.98 -0.02 -6.04
CA LEU A 155 11.40 -1.07 -5.20
C LEU A 155 10.23 -0.53 -4.37
N LEU A 156 10.34 0.71 -3.87
CA LEU A 156 9.23 1.35 -3.15
C LEU A 156 8.03 1.56 -4.05
N VAL A 157 8.21 1.95 -5.32
CA VAL A 157 7.13 2.05 -6.30
C VAL A 157 6.50 0.67 -6.58
N LEU A 158 7.32 -0.37 -6.75
CA LEU A 158 6.86 -1.76 -6.93
C LEU A 158 6.01 -2.26 -5.77
N VAL A 159 6.25 -1.79 -4.55
CA VAL A 159 5.46 -2.18 -3.36
C VAL A 159 4.26 -1.24 -3.18
N GLY A 160 4.45 0.06 -3.35
CA GLY A 160 3.44 1.09 -3.06
C GLY A 160 2.23 1.02 -3.98
N LEU A 161 2.43 0.85 -5.29
CA LEU A 161 1.30 0.87 -6.23
C LEU A 161 0.40 -0.37 -6.15
N PRO A 162 0.91 -1.60 -5.93
CA PRO A 162 0.05 -2.72 -5.57
C PRO A 162 -0.76 -2.48 -4.30
N ILE A 163 -0.18 -1.82 -3.28
CA ILE A 163 -0.92 -1.45 -2.06
C ILE A 163 -2.06 -0.50 -2.39
N VAL A 164 -1.83 0.53 -3.21
CA VAL A 164 -2.88 1.46 -3.67
C VAL A 164 -4.00 0.68 -4.38
N GLY A 165 -3.63 -0.21 -5.32
CA GLY A 165 -4.59 -1.05 -6.04
C GLY A 165 -5.37 -2.01 -5.14
N TRP A 166 -4.73 -2.56 -4.10
CA TRP A 166 -5.35 -3.46 -3.14
C TRP A 166 -6.32 -2.77 -2.18
N LEU A 167 -6.03 -1.52 -1.80
CA LEU A 167 -6.87 -0.73 -0.90
C LEU A 167 -8.08 -0.11 -1.61
N LEU A 168 -7.98 0.14 -2.92
CA LEU A 168 -9.02 0.77 -3.73
C LEU A 168 -10.43 0.14 -3.54
N PRO A 169 -10.61 -1.20 -3.64
CA PRO A 169 -11.93 -1.83 -3.52
C PRO A 169 -12.46 -1.82 -2.08
N ARG A 170 -11.57 -1.84 -1.08
CA ARG A 170 -11.93 -1.90 0.35
C ARG A 170 -12.62 -0.62 0.80
N ILE A 171 -12.17 0.53 0.31
CA ILE A 171 -12.73 1.83 0.63
C ILE A 171 -14.06 2.06 -0.13
N CYS A 172 -14.25 1.40 -1.28
CA CYS A 172 -15.52 1.42 -2.02
C CYS A 172 -16.58 0.49 -1.40
N GLY A 173 -16.19 -0.69 -0.91
CA GLY A 173 -17.13 -1.64 -0.27
C GLY A 173 -17.63 -1.19 1.11
N ALA A 174 -16.82 -0.47 1.87
CA ALA A 174 -17.17 -0.04 3.23
C ALA A 174 -18.33 0.98 3.30
N GLY A 175 -18.64 1.67 2.20
CA GLY A 175 -19.69 2.70 2.17
C GLY A 175 -21.11 2.18 1.90
N SER A 176 -21.28 0.92 1.47
CA SER A 176 -22.59 0.42 0.99
C SER A 176 -23.21 -0.70 1.84
N GLY A 177 -22.51 -1.18 2.88
CA GLY A 177 -22.96 -2.32 3.70
C GLY A 177 -23.52 -1.95 5.08
N GLY A 178 -23.56 -0.67 5.45
CA GLY A 178 -23.85 -0.23 6.81
C GLY A 178 -25.15 0.56 6.93
N HIS A 179 -26.31 -0.05 6.64
CA HIS A 179 -27.57 0.36 7.30
C HIS A 179 -28.74 -0.62 7.20
N THR A 180 -28.58 -1.79 6.58
CA THR A 180 -29.45 -2.93 6.90
C THR A 180 -28.83 -3.73 8.06
N ARG A 181 -28.45 -3.02 9.13
CA ARG A 181 -28.52 -3.63 10.46
C ARG A 181 -30.00 -3.91 10.62
N GLU A 182 -30.34 -5.18 10.39
CA GLU A 182 -31.64 -5.75 10.65
C GLU A 182 -32.24 -5.08 11.87
N GLU A 183 -33.15 -4.16 11.61
CA GLU A 183 -34.29 -3.92 12.47
C GLU A 183 -35.20 -5.16 12.37
N SER A 184 -34.61 -6.33 12.64
CA SER A 184 -35.28 -7.49 13.19
C SER A 184 -35.40 -7.28 14.71
N SER A 185 -35.76 -6.06 15.13
CA SER A 185 -36.83 -5.88 16.11
C SER A 185 -38.13 -6.30 15.45
N HIS A 186 -38.16 -7.59 15.10
CA HIS A 186 -39.35 -8.33 14.79
C HIS A 186 -40.23 -8.13 16.01
N GLY A 187 -41.30 -7.38 15.80
CA GLY A 187 -42.36 -7.23 16.76
C GLY A 187 -42.63 -8.59 17.36
N ARG A 188 -42.42 -8.67 18.68
CA ARG A 188 -42.84 -9.76 19.54
C ARG A 188 -44.38 -9.77 19.53
N GLY A 189 -44.95 -10.12 18.39
CA GLY A 189 -46.35 -10.42 18.20
C GLY A 189 -46.61 -11.70 18.97
N LYS A 190 -47.13 -11.52 20.19
CA LYS A 190 -47.73 -12.58 20.99
C LYS A 190 -48.84 -13.24 20.17
N ARG A 191 -48.53 -14.33 19.45
CA ARG A 191 -49.56 -15.30 19.08
C ARG A 191 -49.82 -16.16 20.30
N TYR A 192 -50.93 -15.87 20.96
CA TYR A 192 -51.62 -16.81 21.82
C TYR A 192 -51.91 -18.09 21.00
N HIS A 193 -51.27 -19.20 21.35
CA HIS A 193 -51.75 -20.52 21.00
C HIS A 193 -52.49 -21.08 22.22
N PRO A 194 -53.82 -21.27 22.16
CA PRO A 194 -54.51 -22.04 23.18
C PRO A 194 -54.25 -23.53 22.93
N GLY A 195 -53.82 -24.22 23.98
CA GLY A 195 -54.05 -25.65 24.18
C GLY A 195 -53.31 -26.62 23.26
N ARG A 196 -52.13 -27.06 23.70
CA ARG A 196 -51.79 -28.49 23.58
C ARG A 196 -51.25 -29.03 24.90
N PRO A 197 -51.80 -30.15 25.41
CA PRO A 197 -51.42 -30.72 26.69
C PRO A 197 -50.03 -31.34 26.65
N ALA A 198 -49.36 -31.22 27.79
CA ALA A 198 -48.10 -31.85 28.08
C ALA A 198 -48.18 -33.38 27.91
N THR A 199 -47.28 -33.93 27.11
CA THR A 199 -46.85 -35.33 27.25
C THR A 199 -45.34 -35.34 27.33
N SER A 200 -44.87 -35.44 28.56
CA SER A 200 -43.52 -35.81 28.93
C SER A 200 -43.25 -37.25 28.50
N LEU A 201 -42.11 -37.48 27.85
CA LEU A 201 -41.48 -38.80 27.84
C LEU A 201 -39.96 -38.66 27.98
N PRO A 202 -39.32 -39.40 28.90
CA PRO A 202 -37.89 -39.32 29.15
C PRO A 202 -37.14 -40.18 28.14
N LYS A 203 -36.14 -39.62 27.45
CA LYS A 203 -35.26 -40.43 26.60
C LYS A 203 -34.03 -40.87 27.38
N LEU A 204 -34.07 -42.17 27.69
CA LEU A 204 -33.07 -43.04 28.28
C LEU A 204 -31.61 -42.71 27.93
N ARG A 205 -30.82 -42.68 28.99
CA ARG A 205 -29.38 -42.93 29.08
C ARG A 205 -29.05 -44.32 28.49
N ARG A 206 -28.09 -44.39 27.56
CA ARG A 206 -27.42 -45.64 27.18
C ARG A 206 -25.92 -45.43 27.07
N ASN A 207 -25.22 -45.91 28.09
CA ASN A 207 -23.78 -46.12 28.10
C ASN A 207 -23.55 -47.58 27.67
N ARG A 208 -22.78 -47.86 26.61
CA ARG A 208 -22.27 -49.20 26.27
C ARG A 208 -21.17 -49.16 25.21
N ALA A 209 -20.05 -48.56 25.57
CA ALA A 209 -18.73 -48.97 25.11
C ALA A 209 -17.86 -48.92 26.38
N GLY A 210 -17.76 -49.96 27.20
CA GLY A 210 -17.42 -51.31 26.78
C GLY A 210 -15.90 -51.47 26.56
N GLN A 211 -15.06 -50.58 27.10
CA GLN A 211 -13.63 -50.82 27.20
C GLN A 211 -13.20 -50.97 28.65
N VAL A 212 -12.66 -52.16 28.91
CA VAL A 212 -11.78 -52.50 30.01
C VAL A 212 -10.38 -52.08 29.58
N LEU A 213 -9.82 -51.08 30.25
CA LEU A 213 -8.42 -50.95 30.67
C LEU A 213 -8.33 -49.78 31.65
#